data_AF-A0A837HV13-F1
#
_entry.id   AF-A0A837HV13-F1
#
_cell.length_a   1.000
_cell.length_b   1.000
_cell.length_c   1.000
_cell.angle_alpha   90.00
_cell.angle_beta   90.00
_cell.angle_gamma   90.00
#
_symmetry.space_group_name_H-M   'P 1'
#
loop_
_entity.id
_entity.type
_entity.pdbx_description
1 polymer ?
#
loop_
_entity_poly.entity_id
_entity_poly.type
_entity_poly.pdbx_seq_one_letter_code
_entity_poly.pdbx_strand_id
1 'polypeptide(L)'
;MSTNNGQQMRFTGDELNLIKNTFKGNVELLKLLRKVFLPEIDPGAPLGQLVDLWCSLPIKEMLPEQAQINILARNSLIIHIEQQLIQLNILAEMDNFTPEELIAKSNKDSAK
;
A
#
# COMPACT_ATOMS: atom_id res chain seq x y z
N MET A 1 -31.85 5.13 12.43
CA MET A 1 -30.50 4.62 12.08
C MET A 1 -29.90 5.61 11.10
N SER A 2 -29.16 6.59 11.61
CA SER A 2 -28.71 7.74 10.83
C SER A 2 -27.44 7.39 10.05
N THR A 3 -27.54 7.39 8.74
CA THR A 3 -26.42 7.30 7.80
C THR A 3 -25.64 8.61 7.83
N ASN A 4 -24.43 8.58 8.37
CA ASN A 4 -23.48 9.68 8.30
C ASN A 4 -22.70 9.56 6.99
N ASN A 5 -22.99 10.44 6.02
CA ASN A 5 -22.21 10.65 4.80
C ASN A 5 -20.91 11.42 5.13
N GLY A 6 -20.05 10.85 5.96
CA GLY A 6 -18.66 11.26 6.13
C GLY A 6 -17.78 10.14 5.59
N GLN A 7 -16.77 10.46 4.78
CA GLN A 7 -15.79 9.53 4.20
C GLN A 7 -15.65 8.26 5.05
N GLN A 8 -16.23 7.17 4.58
CA GLN A 8 -16.13 5.91 5.29
C GLN A 8 -14.67 5.49 5.18
N MET A 9 -13.93 5.63 6.27
CA MET A 9 -12.55 5.17 6.35
C MET A 9 -12.53 3.69 5.95
N ARG A 10 -11.70 3.35 4.95
CA ARG A 10 -11.62 1.99 4.40
C ARG A 10 -11.29 0.94 5.47
N PHE A 11 -10.58 1.36 6.52
CA PHE A 11 -10.19 0.53 7.65
C PHE A 11 -11.05 0.86 8.87
N THR A 12 -11.46 -0.18 9.58
CA THR A 12 -12.09 -0.08 10.89
C THR A 12 -11.07 0.41 11.94
N GLY A 13 -11.56 0.88 13.09
CA GLY A 13 -10.70 1.34 14.19
C GLY A 13 -9.74 0.25 14.69
N ASP A 14 -10.21 -1.00 14.76
CA ASP A 14 -9.39 -2.13 15.20
C ASP A 14 -8.29 -2.47 14.19
N GLU A 15 -8.60 -2.43 12.89
CA GLU A 15 -7.61 -2.62 11.83
C GLU A 15 -6.55 -1.50 11.83
N LEU A 16 -6.94 -0.25 12.08
CA LEU A 16 -5.99 0.86 12.22
C LEU A 16 -5.07 0.69 13.41
N ASN A 17 -5.59 0.24 14.56
CA ASN A 17 -4.78 -0.07 15.72
C ASN A 17 -3.79 -1.21 15.44
N LEU A 18 -4.23 -2.25 14.72
CA LEU A 18 -3.36 -3.34 14.30
C LEU A 18 -2.25 -2.87 13.36
N ILE A 19 -2.59 -2.02 12.38
CA ILE A 19 -1.61 -1.42 11.45
C ILE A 19 -0.55 -0.63 12.22
N LYS A 20 -0.97 0.25 13.13
CA LYS A 20 -0.05 1.07 13.94
C LYS A 20 0.87 0.20 14.81
N ASN A 21 0.30 -0.77 15.52
CA ASN A 21 1.08 -1.64 16.40
C ASN A 21 2.08 -2.52 15.64
N THR A 22 1.77 -2.89 14.39
CA THR A 22 2.60 -3.79 13.59
C THR A 22 3.70 -3.05 12.81
N PHE A 23 3.37 -1.90 12.24
CA PHE A 23 4.22 -1.22 11.26
C PHE A 23 4.93 0.03 11.79
N LYS A 24 4.48 0.65 12.89
CA LYS A 24 5.10 1.88 13.41
C LYS A 24 6.55 1.63 13.79
N GLY A 25 7.47 2.40 13.20
CA GLY A 25 8.92 2.22 13.38
C GLY A 25 9.51 0.92 12.80
N ASN A 26 8.71 0.03 12.20
CA ASN A 26 9.16 -1.25 11.65
C ASN A 26 9.34 -1.18 10.13
N VAL A 27 10.33 -0.39 9.71
CA VAL A 27 10.66 -0.17 8.29
C VAL A 27 11.09 -1.49 7.60
N GLU A 28 11.73 -2.40 8.34
CA GLU A 28 12.21 -3.67 7.78
C GLU A 28 11.07 -4.61 7.37
N LEU A 29 9.96 -4.63 8.11
CA LEU A 29 8.79 -5.40 7.72
C LEU A 29 8.16 -4.88 6.42
N LEU A 30 8.07 -3.56 6.25
CA LEU A 30 7.59 -2.96 5.00
C LEU A 30 8.51 -3.28 3.82
N LYS A 31 9.83 -3.24 4.02
CA LYS A 31 10.81 -3.66 3.01
C LYS A 31 10.68 -5.14 2.66
N LEU A 32 10.42 -6.00 3.65
CA LEU A 32 10.17 -7.42 3.41
C LEU A 32 8.92 -7.64 2.57
N LEU A 33 7.81 -6.98 2.92
CA LEU A 33 6.57 -7.05 2.12
C LEU A 33 6.80 -6.56 0.69
N ARG A 34 7.55 -5.47 0.51
CA ARG A 34 7.94 -4.99 -0.81
C ARG A 34 8.72 -6.05 -1.58
N LYS A 35 9.72 -6.71 -0.97
CA LYS A 35 10.49 -7.79 -1.62
C LYS A 35 9.62 -9.00 -2.01
N VAL A 36 8.60 -9.31 -1.20
CA VAL A 36 7.69 -10.44 -1.48
C VAL A 36 6.79 -10.16 -2.68
N PHE A 37 6.21 -8.95 -2.76
CA PHE A 37 5.26 -8.62 -3.83
C PHE A 37 5.92 -8.01 -5.07
N LEU A 38 7.04 -7.31 -4.90
CA LEU A 38 7.79 -6.59 -5.92
C LEU A 38 9.28 -6.99 -5.81
N PRO A 39 9.63 -8.23 -6.20
CA PRO A 39 11.00 -8.70 -6.12
C PRO A 39 11.90 -7.90 -7.07
N GLU A 40 13.09 -7.54 -6.58
CA GLU A 40 14.15 -6.98 -7.42
C GLU A 40 15.00 -8.11 -7.98
N ILE A 41 15.56 -7.92 -9.18
CA ILE A 41 16.45 -8.91 -9.79
C ILE A 41 17.72 -8.98 -8.92
N ASP A 42 17.94 -10.12 -8.27
CA ASP A 42 19.17 -10.43 -7.55
C ASP A 42 20.10 -11.29 -8.44
N PRO A 43 21.22 -10.74 -8.93
CA PRO A 43 22.18 -11.49 -9.73
C PRO A 43 22.86 -12.65 -8.98
N GLY A 44 22.80 -12.65 -7.64
CA GLY A 44 23.35 -13.70 -6.78
C GLY A 44 22.38 -14.87 -6.52
N ALA A 45 21.10 -14.74 -6.90
CA ALA A 45 20.11 -15.78 -6.68
C ALA A 45 20.32 -16.97 -7.65
N PRO A 46 20.23 -18.24 -7.17
CA PRO A 46 20.29 -19.40 -8.04
C PRO A 46 19.24 -19.36 -9.15
N LEU A 47 19.65 -19.71 -10.37
CA LEU A 47 18.75 -19.78 -11.54
C LEU A 47 17.54 -20.68 -11.23
N GLY A 48 16.33 -20.14 -11.46
CA GLY A 48 15.06 -20.84 -11.21
C GLY A 48 14.44 -20.62 -9.83
N GLN A 49 15.13 -19.96 -8.88
CA GLN A 49 14.54 -19.54 -7.60
C GLN A 49 13.99 -18.11 -7.63
N LEU A 50 14.34 -17.31 -8.64
CA LEU A 50 13.71 -16.03 -8.91
C LEU A 50 12.31 -16.28 -9.51
N VAL A 51 11.36 -16.70 -8.68
CA VAL A 51 9.95 -16.78 -9.06
C VAL A 51 9.40 -15.35 -9.02
N ASP A 52 9.62 -14.62 -10.11
CA ASP A 52 8.96 -13.34 -10.31
C ASP A 52 7.49 -13.59 -10.67
N LEU A 53 6.59 -13.16 -9.77
CA LEU A 53 5.14 -13.18 -9.97
C LEU A 53 4.73 -12.51 -11.29
N TRP A 54 5.54 -11.54 -11.75
CA TRP A 54 5.27 -10.69 -12.89
C TRP A 54 5.85 -11.21 -14.22
N CYS A 55 6.69 -12.25 -14.22
CA CYS A 55 7.31 -12.79 -15.44
C CYS A 55 6.45 -13.82 -16.21
N SER A 56 5.31 -14.24 -15.68
CA SER A 56 4.46 -15.31 -16.23
C SER A 56 3.49 -14.90 -17.36
N LEU A 57 3.74 -13.82 -18.11
CA LEU A 57 2.82 -13.37 -19.16
C LEU A 57 2.92 -14.26 -20.42
N PRO A 58 1.82 -14.90 -20.88
CA PRO A 58 1.81 -15.65 -22.14
C PRO A 58 1.71 -14.68 -23.34
N ILE A 59 2.71 -13.81 -23.51
CA ILE A 59 2.75 -12.77 -24.56
C ILE A 59 2.77 -13.38 -25.97
N LYS A 60 3.44 -14.53 -26.12
CA LYS A 60 3.67 -15.18 -27.42
C LYS A 60 2.39 -15.71 -28.07
N GLU A 61 1.35 -15.96 -27.28
CA GLU A 61 0.09 -16.56 -27.73
C GLU A 61 -1.00 -15.51 -27.99
N MET A 62 -0.70 -14.23 -27.74
CA MET A 62 -1.66 -13.13 -27.80
C MET A 62 -1.44 -12.25 -29.03
N LEU A 63 -2.51 -11.59 -29.48
CA LEU A 63 -2.38 -10.49 -30.43
C LEU A 63 -1.60 -9.33 -29.78
N PRO A 64 -0.80 -8.57 -30.56
CA PRO A 64 0.02 -7.48 -30.01
C PRO A 64 -0.75 -6.46 -29.15
N GLU A 65 -1.98 -6.13 -29.54
CA GLU A 65 -2.84 -5.21 -28.80
C GLU A 65 -3.30 -5.78 -27.45
N GLN A 66 -3.64 -7.06 -27.40
CA GLN A 66 -4.01 -7.75 -26.16
C GLN A 66 -2.81 -7.89 -25.21
N ALA A 67 -1.63 -8.19 -25.78
CA ALA A 67 -0.38 -8.21 -25.03
C ALA A 67 -0.08 -6.84 -24.40
N GLN A 68 -0.27 -5.75 -25.16
CA GLN A 68 -0.09 -4.39 -24.66
C GLN A 68 -1.03 -4.08 -23.49
N ILE A 69 -2.32 -4.41 -23.61
CA ILE A 69 -3.30 -4.21 -22.53
C ILE A 69 -2.88 -4.98 -21.26
N ASN A 70 -2.45 -6.24 -21.40
CA ASN A 70 -2.02 -7.05 -20.26
C ASN A 70 -0.76 -6.51 -19.58
N ILE A 71 0.21 -6.00 -20.35
CA ILE A 71 1.40 -5.36 -19.79
C ILE A 71 1.01 -4.09 -19.02
N LEU A 72 0.15 -3.24 -19.59
CA LEU A 72 -0.32 -2.02 -18.94
C LEU A 72 -1.10 -2.32 -17.67
N ALA A 73 -2.00 -3.31 -17.69
CA ALA A 73 -2.75 -3.76 -16.52
C ALA A 73 -1.82 -4.25 -15.40
N ARG A 74 -0.77 -5.02 -15.72
CA ARG A 74 0.24 -5.42 -14.73
C ARG A 74 1.00 -4.23 -14.16
N ASN A 75 1.38 -3.26 -14.99
CA ASN A 75 2.01 -2.05 -14.50
C ASN A 75 1.10 -1.26 -13.53
N SER A 76 -0.19 -1.13 -13.86
CA SER A 76 -1.17 -0.53 -12.94
C SER A 76 -1.29 -1.27 -11.62
N LEU A 77 -1.23 -2.60 -11.64
CA LEU A 77 -1.27 -3.42 -10.42
C LEU A 77 0.00 -3.26 -9.57
N ILE A 78 1.18 -3.20 -10.19
CA ILE A 78 2.45 -2.93 -9.51
C ILE A 78 2.38 -1.57 -8.80
N ILE A 79 1.94 -0.53 -9.51
CA ILE A 79 1.76 0.82 -8.94
C ILE A 79 0.77 0.80 -7.78
N HIS A 80 -0.33 0.07 -7.91
CA HIS A 80 -1.32 -0.05 -6.85
C HIS A 80 -0.73 -0.69 -5.59
N ILE A 81 0.01 -1.80 -5.72
CA ILE A 81 0.65 -2.49 -4.59
C ILE A 81 1.63 -1.54 -3.89
N GLU A 82 2.46 -0.82 -4.64
CA GLU A 82 3.40 0.17 -4.09
C GLU A 82 2.66 1.26 -3.29
N GLN A 83 1.56 1.80 -3.84
CA GLN A 83 0.73 2.79 -3.16
C GLN A 83 0.13 2.24 -1.85
N GLN A 84 -0.30 0.97 -1.84
CA GLN A 84 -0.85 0.35 -0.63
C GLN A 84 0.22 0.15 0.45
N LEU A 85 1.44 -0.23 0.08
CA LEU A 85 2.56 -0.33 1.04
C LEU A 85 2.93 1.04 1.63
N ILE A 86 2.93 2.10 0.80
CA ILE A 86 3.13 3.48 1.27
C ILE A 86 2.00 3.91 2.20
N GLN A 87 0.75 3.58 1.86
CA GLN A 87 -0.41 3.91 2.69
C GLN A 87 -0.31 3.24 4.07
N LEU A 88 0.13 1.99 4.15
CA LEU A 88 0.37 1.32 5.43
C LEU A 88 1.39 2.07 6.29
N ASN A 89 2.48 2.54 5.68
CA ASN A 89 3.49 3.33 6.39
C ASN A 89 2.92 4.65 6.92
N ILE A 90 2.20 5.39 6.06
CA ILE A 90 1.55 6.65 6.45
C ILE A 90 0.59 6.42 7.62
N LEU A 91 -0.29 5.43 7.51
CA LEU A 91 -1.27 5.12 8.55
C LEU A 91 -0.63 4.67 9.87
N ALA A 92 0.51 3.98 9.80
CA ALA A 92 1.26 3.56 10.97
C ALA A 92 1.91 4.73 11.73
N GLU A 93 2.41 5.71 10.98
CA GLU A 93 3.07 6.91 11.52
C GLU A 93 2.09 8.04 11.86
N MET A 94 0.83 7.96 11.40
CA MET A 94 -0.21 8.91 11.77
C MET A 94 -0.48 8.86 13.28
N ASP A 95 -0.25 9.97 13.97
CA ASP A 95 -0.68 10.14 15.35
C ASP A 95 -2.21 10.08 15.44
N ASN A 96 -2.70 9.42 16.50
CA ASN A 96 -4.12 9.44 16.82
C ASN A 96 -4.46 10.84 17.30
N PHE A 97 -4.92 11.72 16.41
CA PHE A 97 -5.65 12.88 16.89
C PHE A 97 -7.00 12.38 17.38
N THR A 98 -7.24 12.50 18.67
CA THR A 98 -8.60 12.37 19.19
C THR A 98 -9.48 13.49 18.59
N PRO A 99 -10.80 13.29 18.45
CA PRO A 99 -11.71 14.35 18.01
C PRO A 99 -11.56 15.65 18.84
N GLU A 100 -11.24 15.51 20.13
CA GLU A 100 -11.02 16.61 21.06
C GLU A 100 -9.72 17.38 20.77
N GLU A 101 -8.65 16.69 20.35
CA GLU A 101 -7.37 17.32 19.97
C GLU A 101 -7.42 18.00 18.60
N LEU A 102 -8.23 17.51 17.66
CA LEU A 102 -8.48 18.17 16.38
C LEU A 102 -9.22 19.50 16.56
N ILE A 103 -10.24 19.51 17.43
CA ILE A 103 -10.97 20.73 17.78
C ILE A 103 -10.05 21.73 18.50
N ALA A 104 -9.18 21.24 19.39
CA ALA A 104 -8.21 22.08 20.09
C ALA A 104 -7.14 22.71 19.16
N LYS A 105 -6.71 22.00 18.11
CA LYS A 105 -5.80 22.56 17.09
C LYS A 105 -6.49 23.58 16.18
N SER A 106 -7.71 23.31 15.73
CA SER A 106 -8.50 24.26 14.92
C SER A 106 -8.75 25.58 15.65
N ASN A 107 -8.93 25.54 16.96
CA ASN A 107 -9.12 26.73 17.80
C ASN A 107 -7.80 27.51 18.04
N LYS A 108 -6.64 26.84 18.00
CA LYS A 108 -5.33 27.51 18.13
C LYS A 108 -4.90 28.20 16.84
N ASP A 109 -5.24 27.65 15.68
CA ASP A 109 -4.90 28.24 14.38
C ASP A 109 -5.82 29.41 14.00
N SER A 110 -7.00 29.51 14.62
CA SER A 110 -7.95 30.63 14.43
C SER A 110 -7.68 31.83 15.35
N ALA A 111 -6.71 31.73 16.27
CA ALA A 111 -6.33 32.78 17.21
C ALA A 111 -5.02 33.49 16.83
N LYS A 112 -4.51 33.26 15.61
CA LYS A 112 -3.34 33.92 15.03
C LYS A 112 -3.72 34.84 13.89
#